data_AF-A0A1V9G655-F1
#
_entry.id   AF-A0A1V9G655-F1
#
_cell.length_a   1.000
_cell.length_b   1.000
_cell.length_c   1.000
_cell.angle_alpha   90.00
_cell.angle_beta   90.00
_cell.angle_gamma   90.00
#
_symmetry.space_group_name_H-M   'P 1'
#
loop_
_entity.id
_entity.type
_entity.pdbx_description
1 polymer ?
#
loop_
_entity_poly.entity_id
_entity_poly.type
_entity_poly.pdbx_seq_one_letter_code
_entity_poly.pdbx_strand_id
1 'polypeptide(L)'
;MRKIVLIAGAGLTLACGKIKDEYVDNSVKYDIDWAAAADSSSTSLVNVYFNSTKHHFNNDNFGAISQFDYWPEAHGLDVLIDAYKRTGSAVYKDRISQFHDGVKAKNGGSFYNNYYDDMGWHGMAHMRAFDATGDARYETSAKQLWQWIVAGWNDFDGGGIPWNHENNEAGRSKGIPSNGPAAIIAARRWQKYGATEVVNGLNNLEWLERIYNWMKEHRVVQQSGRVFEKLDDTKGDWTYNAGTYMGAALEYYNITGNKVYLNDAIKTADWTTSTLINSNNKVLSDWAEQQDHDVNLFKGIFVRYLTLLIMHKDLPESYRKRYVYFLRNSAQILWTEGSVKSPVVLFGYHWWEAPPQTKVALRTQIAACTLMEALALLKKEGYLE
;
A
#
# COMPACT_ATOMS: atom_id res chain seq x y z
N MET A 1 -51.97 48.02 -14.92
CA MET A 1 -50.64 47.47 -14.58
C MET A 1 -50.80 46.17 -13.80
N ARG A 2 -50.66 45.01 -14.46
CA ARG A 2 -50.40 43.71 -13.81
C ARG A 2 -49.57 42.89 -14.79
N LYS A 3 -48.31 42.65 -14.42
CA LYS A 3 -47.35 41.83 -15.19
C LYS A 3 -47.72 40.35 -14.99
N ILE A 4 -47.93 39.63 -16.08
CA ILE A 4 -48.05 38.17 -16.08
C ILE A 4 -46.62 37.61 -16.01
N VAL A 5 -46.33 36.90 -14.92
CA VAL A 5 -45.08 36.16 -14.72
C VAL A 5 -45.30 34.74 -15.24
N LEU A 6 -44.53 34.34 -16.24
CA LEU A 6 -44.39 32.95 -16.69
C LEU A 6 -43.57 32.19 -15.64
N ILE A 7 -44.22 31.25 -14.93
CA ILE A 7 -43.53 30.27 -14.09
C ILE A 7 -43.20 29.07 -14.99
N ALA A 8 -41.94 28.94 -15.37
CA ALA A 8 -41.42 27.72 -15.96
C ALA A 8 -41.20 26.69 -14.84
N GLY A 9 -42.02 25.63 -14.84
CA GLY A 9 -41.84 24.49 -13.95
C GLY A 9 -40.58 23.71 -14.36
N ALA A 10 -39.53 23.82 -13.55
CA ALA A 10 -38.38 22.93 -13.65
C ALA A 10 -38.75 21.58 -13.03
N GLY A 11 -38.95 20.57 -13.88
CA GLY A 11 -39.05 19.18 -13.45
C GLY A 11 -37.73 18.72 -12.84
N LEU A 12 -37.70 18.59 -11.52
CA LEU A 12 -36.65 17.87 -10.79
C LEU A 12 -36.76 16.38 -11.12
N THR A 13 -36.01 15.90 -12.11
CA THR A 13 -35.79 14.46 -12.27
C THR A 13 -34.76 14.01 -11.23
N LEU A 14 -35.27 13.37 -10.18
CA LEU A 14 -34.53 12.51 -9.27
C LEU A 14 -33.83 11.41 -10.07
N ALA A 15 -32.53 11.56 -10.33
CA ALA A 15 -31.70 10.48 -10.85
C ALA A 15 -31.23 9.61 -9.66
N CYS A 16 -32.10 8.72 -9.20
CA CYS A 16 -31.75 7.62 -8.31
C CYS A 16 -32.08 6.29 -8.99
N GLY A 17 -31.05 5.45 -9.13
CA GLY A 17 -31.20 4.02 -9.39
C GLY A 17 -31.30 3.63 -10.86
N LYS A 18 -30.13 3.38 -11.50
CA LYS A 18 -29.85 2.29 -12.46
C LYS A 18 -28.59 2.63 -13.26
N ILE A 19 -27.44 2.26 -12.74
CA ILE A 19 -26.33 1.82 -13.59
C ILE A 19 -25.96 0.44 -13.06
N LYS A 20 -26.76 -0.56 -13.44
CA LYS A 20 -26.30 -1.94 -13.50
C LYS A 20 -25.62 -2.10 -14.86
N ASP A 21 -24.53 -1.37 -15.07
CA ASP A 21 -23.67 -1.68 -16.20
C ASP A 21 -23.01 -3.01 -15.85
N GLU A 22 -23.45 -4.05 -16.54
CA GLU A 22 -22.75 -5.33 -16.49
C GLU A 22 -21.36 -5.09 -17.06
N TYR A 23 -20.35 -5.29 -16.22
CA TYR A 23 -18.97 -5.09 -16.63
C TYR A 23 -18.59 -6.15 -17.67
N VAL A 24 -18.28 -5.71 -18.90
CA VAL A 24 -17.84 -6.59 -20.00
C VAL A 24 -16.31 -6.53 -20.12
N ASP A 25 -15.67 -7.67 -19.86
CA ASP A 25 -14.24 -7.88 -20.06
C ASP A 25 -13.92 -8.04 -21.56
N ASN A 26 -13.19 -7.07 -22.12
CA ASN A 26 -12.71 -7.08 -23.51
C ASN A 26 -11.18 -7.18 -23.59
N SER A 27 -10.47 -7.52 -22.51
CA SER A 27 -9.00 -7.60 -22.54
C SER A 27 -8.51 -8.89 -23.19
N VAL A 28 -7.30 -8.83 -23.77
CA VAL A 28 -6.63 -10.03 -24.28
C VAL A 28 -6.21 -10.90 -23.10
N LYS A 29 -6.79 -12.09 -23.00
CA LYS A 29 -6.45 -13.06 -21.96
C LYS A 29 -5.20 -13.85 -22.37
N TYR A 30 -4.08 -13.58 -21.72
CA TYR A 30 -2.92 -14.48 -21.71
C TYR A 30 -3.08 -15.53 -20.61
N ASP A 31 -2.74 -16.78 -20.92
CA ASP A 31 -2.68 -17.88 -19.95
C ASP A 31 -1.37 -17.78 -19.15
N ILE A 32 -1.39 -16.92 -18.13
CA ILE A 32 -0.25 -16.72 -17.21
C ILE A 32 -0.49 -17.58 -15.98
N ASP A 33 0.45 -18.48 -15.69
CA ASP A 33 0.51 -19.13 -14.39
C ASP A 33 0.97 -18.11 -13.33
N TRP A 34 0.01 -17.52 -12.63
CA TRP A 34 0.27 -16.52 -11.58
C TRP A 34 1.13 -17.07 -10.43
N ALA A 35 1.03 -18.37 -10.11
CA ALA A 35 1.86 -18.96 -9.08
C ALA A 35 3.32 -19.03 -9.54
N ALA A 36 3.57 -19.46 -10.78
CA ALA A 36 4.91 -19.49 -11.37
C ALA A 36 5.49 -18.08 -11.59
N ALA A 37 4.65 -17.12 -11.99
CA ALA A 37 5.06 -15.72 -12.14
C ALA A 37 5.48 -15.10 -10.80
N ALA A 38 4.68 -15.29 -9.74
CA ALA A 38 5.02 -14.88 -8.39
C ALA A 38 6.28 -15.58 -7.88
N ASP A 39 6.42 -16.88 -8.14
CA ASP A 39 7.59 -17.64 -7.71
C ASP A 39 8.89 -17.14 -8.34
N SER A 40 8.87 -16.91 -9.65
CA SER A 40 10.01 -16.37 -10.40
C SER A 40 10.35 -14.94 -9.96
N SER A 41 9.34 -14.12 -9.66
CA SER A 41 9.50 -12.73 -9.23
C SER A 41 10.13 -12.64 -7.84
N SER A 42 9.57 -13.35 -6.86
CA SER A 42 10.06 -13.36 -5.47
C SER A 42 11.41 -14.05 -5.35
N THR A 43 11.66 -15.11 -6.14
CA THR A 43 12.99 -15.74 -6.23
C THR A 43 14.02 -14.76 -6.80
N SER A 44 13.68 -14.01 -7.86
CA SER A 44 14.57 -12.99 -8.43
C SER A 44 14.85 -11.87 -7.43
N LEU A 45 13.83 -11.41 -6.68
CA LEU A 45 14.01 -10.43 -5.62
C LEU A 45 15.03 -10.92 -4.58
N VAL A 46 14.88 -12.14 -4.06
CA VAL A 46 15.81 -12.70 -3.07
C VAL A 46 17.22 -12.86 -3.64
N ASN A 47 17.35 -13.48 -4.81
CA ASN A 47 18.66 -13.82 -5.37
C ASN A 47 19.48 -12.58 -5.78
N VAL A 48 18.80 -11.51 -6.20
CA VAL A 48 19.45 -10.32 -6.74
C VAL A 48 19.61 -9.23 -5.68
N TYR A 49 18.59 -9.03 -4.85
CA TYR A 49 18.54 -7.87 -3.96
C TYR A 49 18.81 -8.20 -2.50
N PHE A 50 18.56 -9.42 -2.00
CA PHE A 50 18.85 -9.72 -0.60
C PHE A 50 20.35 -9.97 -0.39
N ASN A 51 20.99 -9.14 0.43
CA ASN A 51 22.41 -9.30 0.75
C ASN A 51 22.60 -10.41 1.79
N SER A 52 23.05 -11.59 1.38
CA SER A 52 23.24 -12.73 2.29
C SER A 52 24.35 -12.54 3.32
N THR A 53 25.23 -11.56 3.16
CA THR A 53 26.32 -11.27 4.10
C THR A 53 25.92 -10.21 5.12
N LYS A 54 25.15 -9.22 4.68
CA LYS A 54 24.70 -8.09 5.52
C LYS A 54 23.29 -8.26 6.09
N HIS A 55 22.55 -9.24 5.58
CA HIS A 55 21.18 -9.58 5.97
C HIS A 55 20.18 -8.42 5.81
N HIS A 56 20.33 -7.62 4.77
CA HIS A 56 19.42 -6.53 4.40
C HIS A 56 19.36 -6.44 2.86
N PHE A 57 18.45 -5.66 2.29
CA PHE A 57 18.37 -5.51 0.84
C PHE A 57 19.42 -4.51 0.31
N ASN A 58 19.92 -4.81 -0.88
CA ASN A 58 20.67 -3.90 -1.73
C ASN A 58 19.67 -2.95 -2.45
N ASN A 59 20.12 -1.74 -2.75
CA ASN A 59 19.32 -0.68 -3.37
C ASN A 59 19.01 -0.94 -4.85
N ASP A 60 19.84 -1.74 -5.51
CA ASP A 60 19.70 -2.12 -6.92
C ASP A 60 20.23 -3.53 -7.17
N ASN A 61 20.04 -3.99 -8.40
CA ASN A 61 20.49 -5.30 -8.87
C ASN A 61 22.01 -5.45 -9.08
N PHE A 62 22.80 -4.40 -8.85
CA PHE A 62 24.26 -4.45 -8.86
C PHE A 62 24.86 -4.51 -7.45
N GLY A 63 24.03 -4.57 -6.41
CA GLY A 63 24.48 -4.74 -5.05
C GLY A 63 24.85 -3.44 -4.34
N ALA A 64 24.39 -2.29 -4.84
CA ALA A 64 24.62 -1.01 -4.15
C ALA A 64 24.00 -1.02 -2.75
N ILE A 65 24.69 -0.42 -1.78
CA ILE A 65 24.22 -0.25 -0.40
C ILE A 65 24.32 1.24 -0.04
N SER A 66 23.19 1.92 0.05
CA SER A 66 23.05 3.29 0.60
C SER A 66 22.56 3.23 2.04
N GLN A 67 23.10 4.11 2.89
CA GLN A 67 22.71 4.19 4.30
C GLN A 67 21.29 4.74 4.53
N PHE A 68 20.61 5.25 3.49
CA PHE A 68 19.33 5.96 3.65
C PHE A 68 18.08 5.22 3.15
N ASP A 69 18.21 4.03 2.56
CA ASP A 69 17.04 3.22 2.17
C ASP A 69 16.63 2.31 3.33
N TYR A 70 15.95 2.87 4.32
CA TYR A 70 15.36 2.11 5.42
C TYR A 70 13.94 1.67 5.05
N TRP A 71 13.04 2.60 4.74
CA TRP A 71 11.64 2.27 4.42
C TRP A 71 11.40 1.30 3.25
N PRO A 72 12.16 1.31 2.11
CA PRO A 72 11.88 0.37 1.03
C PRO A 72 12.14 -1.06 1.46
N GLU A 73 13.05 -1.28 2.40
CA GLU A 73 13.38 -2.60 2.91
C GLU A 73 12.25 -3.23 3.73
N ALA A 74 11.43 -2.42 4.41
CA ALA A 74 10.20 -2.91 5.05
C ALA A 74 9.26 -3.59 4.03
N HIS A 75 9.19 -3.04 2.81
CA HIS A 75 8.39 -3.62 1.75
C HIS A 75 9.09 -4.79 1.03
N GLY A 76 10.42 -4.84 1.07
CA GLY A 76 11.17 -6.05 0.71
C GLY A 76 10.81 -7.20 1.64
N LEU A 77 10.78 -6.95 2.96
CA LEU A 77 10.29 -7.91 3.97
C LEU A 77 8.84 -8.31 3.70
N ASP A 78 7.98 -7.37 3.32
CA ASP A 78 6.60 -7.67 2.97
C ASP A 78 6.46 -8.72 1.85
N VAL A 79 7.31 -8.64 0.81
CA VAL A 79 7.35 -9.62 -0.29
C VAL A 79 7.90 -10.97 0.18
N LEU A 80 8.93 -10.99 1.05
CA LEU A 80 9.40 -12.25 1.65
C LEU A 80 8.28 -12.96 2.41
N ILE A 81 7.47 -12.20 3.15
CA ILE A 81 6.31 -12.72 3.88
C ILE A 81 5.26 -13.26 2.93
N ASP A 82 4.95 -12.56 1.83
CA ASP A 82 3.99 -13.02 0.83
C ASP A 82 4.44 -14.35 0.21
N ALA A 83 5.69 -14.43 -0.22
CA ALA A 83 6.28 -15.63 -0.78
C ALA A 83 6.34 -16.78 0.24
N TYR A 84 6.64 -16.49 1.51
CA TYR A 84 6.59 -17.49 2.58
C TYR A 84 5.17 -18.02 2.81
N LYS A 85 4.16 -17.16 2.87
CA LYS A 85 2.76 -17.58 3.05
C LYS A 85 2.23 -18.39 1.87
N ARG A 86 2.72 -18.11 0.64
CA ARG A 86 2.38 -18.88 -0.56
C ARG A 86 3.04 -20.25 -0.57
N THR A 87 4.32 -20.35 -0.19
CA THR A 87 5.16 -21.55 -0.44
C THR A 87 5.46 -22.40 0.79
N GLY A 88 5.42 -21.82 1.99
CA GLY A 88 5.95 -22.44 3.21
C GLY A 88 7.47 -22.65 3.23
N SER A 89 8.22 -22.10 2.26
CA SER A 89 9.65 -22.37 2.09
C SER A 89 10.49 -21.85 3.26
N ALA A 90 11.38 -22.73 3.75
CA ALA A 90 12.35 -22.39 4.80
C ALA A 90 13.30 -21.26 4.37
N VAL A 91 13.60 -21.14 3.07
CA VAL A 91 14.46 -20.06 2.56
C VAL A 91 13.88 -18.70 2.91
N TYR A 92 12.60 -18.47 2.62
CA TYR A 92 11.96 -17.18 2.95
C TYR A 92 11.88 -16.96 4.46
N LYS A 93 11.59 -18.01 5.24
CA LYS A 93 11.57 -17.92 6.70
C LYS A 93 12.94 -17.53 7.28
N ASP A 94 14.01 -18.10 6.76
CA ASP A 94 15.38 -17.76 7.15
C ASP A 94 15.75 -16.33 6.75
N ARG A 95 15.36 -15.89 5.54
CA ARG A 95 15.57 -14.50 5.11
C ARG A 95 14.81 -13.49 5.95
N ILE A 96 13.57 -13.80 6.34
CA ILE A 96 12.80 -12.99 7.29
C ILE A 96 13.57 -12.92 8.61
N SER A 97 13.95 -14.04 9.21
CA SER A 97 14.71 -14.06 10.46
C SER A 97 16.03 -13.25 10.41
N GLN A 98 16.79 -13.39 9.32
CA GLN A 98 18.04 -12.66 9.09
C GLN A 98 17.81 -11.16 8.92
N PHE A 99 16.77 -10.78 8.17
CA PHE A 99 16.42 -9.40 7.89
C PHE A 99 16.29 -8.56 9.16
N HIS A 100 15.64 -9.11 10.18
CA HIS A 100 15.44 -8.42 11.46
C HIS A 100 16.75 -7.84 12.03
N ASP A 101 17.82 -8.64 12.06
CA ASP A 101 19.08 -8.22 12.66
C ASP A 101 19.92 -7.36 11.69
N GLY A 102 19.89 -7.69 10.39
CA GLY A 102 20.64 -6.95 9.38
C GLY A 102 20.14 -5.53 9.15
N VAL A 103 18.82 -5.33 9.04
CA VAL A 103 18.25 -3.97 8.86
C VAL A 103 18.43 -3.12 10.11
N LYS A 104 18.34 -3.72 11.31
CA LYS A 104 18.65 -3.05 12.57
C LYS A 104 20.11 -2.60 12.63
N ALA A 105 21.05 -3.46 12.22
CA ALA A 105 22.46 -3.12 12.16
C ALA A 105 22.74 -2.00 11.14
N LYS A 106 22.10 -2.05 9.97
CA LYS A 106 22.19 -1.01 8.94
C LYS A 106 21.68 0.34 9.46
N ASN A 107 20.60 0.35 10.24
CA ASN A 107 20.01 1.54 10.86
C ASN A 107 20.67 1.92 12.21
N GLY A 108 21.98 1.70 12.35
CA GLY A 108 22.75 2.16 13.52
C GLY A 108 22.48 1.37 14.81
N GLY A 109 21.99 0.12 14.71
CA GLY A 109 21.73 -0.74 15.87
C GLY A 109 20.36 -0.53 16.53
N SER A 110 19.47 0.23 15.89
CA SER A 110 18.11 0.51 16.37
C SER A 110 17.10 0.43 15.21
N PHE A 111 15.82 0.26 15.52
CA PHE A 111 14.72 0.47 14.55
C PHE A 111 14.17 1.90 14.60
N TYR A 112 14.65 2.72 15.53
CA TYR A 112 14.29 4.14 15.59
C TYR A 112 14.82 4.84 14.35
N ASN A 113 13.98 5.65 13.71
CA ASN A 113 14.35 6.45 12.55
C ASN A 113 13.84 7.89 12.74
N ASN A 114 14.49 8.86 12.11
CA ASN A 114 14.05 10.25 12.15
C ASN A 114 12.70 10.47 11.45
N TYR A 115 12.32 9.58 10.55
CA TYR A 115 11.11 9.65 9.75
C TYR A 115 10.02 8.76 10.34
N TYR A 116 8.84 9.33 10.61
CA TYR A 116 7.73 8.61 11.24
C TYR A 116 7.05 7.63 10.29
N ASP A 117 6.98 7.97 9.01
CA ASP A 117 6.55 7.09 7.92
C ASP A 117 7.48 5.88 7.78
N ASP A 118 8.79 6.08 7.75
CA ASP A 118 9.80 5.01 7.78
C ASP A 118 9.57 4.01 8.93
N MET A 119 9.36 4.53 10.15
CA MET A 119 8.99 3.70 11.30
C MET A 119 7.63 3.02 11.12
N GLY A 120 6.66 3.70 10.49
CA GLY A 120 5.34 3.17 10.19
C GLY A 120 5.38 1.98 9.23
N TRP A 121 6.16 2.07 8.15
CA TRP A 121 6.36 0.97 7.20
C TRP A 121 6.95 -0.27 7.88
N HIS A 122 8.00 -0.08 8.67
CA HIS A 122 8.59 -1.15 9.47
C HIS A 122 7.63 -1.70 10.52
N GLY A 123 6.87 -0.85 11.21
CA GLY A 123 5.90 -1.28 12.22
C GLY A 123 4.87 -2.24 11.62
N MET A 124 4.32 -1.91 10.45
CA MET A 124 3.39 -2.78 9.73
C MET A 124 4.05 -4.08 9.27
N ALA A 125 5.23 -4.01 8.63
CA ALA A 125 5.93 -5.18 8.12
C ALA A 125 6.35 -6.14 9.26
N HIS A 126 6.77 -5.60 10.40
CA HIS A 126 7.14 -6.38 11.58
C HIS A 126 5.94 -7.10 12.21
N MET A 127 4.78 -6.44 12.30
CA MET A 127 3.54 -7.14 12.72
C MET A 127 3.22 -8.32 11.80
N ARG A 128 3.32 -8.11 10.47
CA ARG A 128 3.11 -9.18 9.48
C ARG A 128 4.14 -10.31 9.61
N ALA A 129 5.39 -9.99 9.88
CA ALA A 129 6.45 -10.98 10.08
C ALA A 129 6.20 -11.83 11.33
N PHE A 130 5.76 -11.20 12.43
CA PHE A 130 5.36 -11.92 13.65
C PHE A 130 4.17 -12.85 13.39
N ASP A 131 3.11 -12.36 12.74
CA ASP A 131 1.93 -13.16 12.41
C ASP A 131 2.26 -14.35 11.49
N ALA A 132 3.21 -14.18 10.57
CA ALA A 132 3.59 -15.24 9.64
C ALA A 132 4.51 -16.30 10.27
N THR A 133 5.44 -15.88 11.13
CA THR A 133 6.55 -16.75 11.57
C THR A 133 6.51 -17.17 13.04
N GLY A 134 5.77 -16.43 13.87
CA GLY A 134 5.79 -16.56 15.33
C GLY A 134 7.06 -16.03 16.02
N ASP A 135 7.98 -15.39 15.29
CA ASP A 135 9.21 -14.84 15.88
C ASP A 135 8.91 -13.60 16.74
N ALA A 136 9.00 -13.75 18.07
CA ALA A 136 8.67 -12.74 19.05
C ALA A 136 9.55 -11.46 18.99
N ARG A 137 10.71 -11.51 18.31
CA ARG A 137 11.54 -10.32 18.09
C ARG A 137 10.80 -9.28 17.25
N TYR A 138 9.98 -9.73 16.31
CA TYR A 138 9.17 -8.86 15.47
C TYR A 138 8.01 -8.20 16.21
N GLU A 139 7.34 -8.90 17.14
CA GLU A 139 6.35 -8.23 18.00
C GLU A 139 7.01 -7.17 18.89
N THR A 140 8.17 -7.51 19.46
CA THR A 140 8.93 -6.59 20.32
C THR A 140 9.29 -5.31 19.57
N SER A 141 9.83 -5.42 18.36
CA SER A 141 10.19 -4.25 17.54
C SER A 141 8.96 -3.52 17.00
N ALA A 142 7.89 -4.21 16.58
CA ALA A 142 6.64 -3.58 16.16
C ALA A 142 6.02 -2.74 17.28
N LYS A 143 6.02 -3.24 18.52
CA LYS A 143 5.54 -2.49 19.69
C LYS A 143 6.39 -1.27 19.97
N GLN A 144 7.71 -1.40 19.87
CA GLN A 144 8.64 -0.29 20.09
C GLN A 144 8.49 0.82 19.03
N LEU A 145 8.37 0.43 17.76
CA LEU A 145 8.09 1.35 16.65
C LEU A 145 6.77 2.09 16.89
N TRP A 146 5.71 1.38 17.29
CA TRP A 146 4.42 1.99 17.59
C TRP A 146 4.50 3.04 18.70
N GLN A 147 5.23 2.75 19.78
CA GLN A 147 5.47 3.71 20.88
C GLN A 147 6.15 4.99 20.38
N TRP A 148 7.15 4.87 19.52
CA TRP A 148 7.83 6.04 18.95
C TRP A 148 6.94 6.81 17.99
N ILE A 149 6.14 6.13 17.16
CA ILE A 149 5.22 6.77 16.22
C ILE A 149 4.19 7.64 16.96
N VAL A 150 3.51 7.10 17.97
CA VAL A 150 2.47 7.87 18.68
C VAL A 150 3.03 8.99 19.56
N ALA A 151 4.30 8.93 19.93
CA ALA A 151 4.97 10.03 20.60
C ALA A 151 5.10 11.26 19.68
N GLY A 152 5.01 11.08 18.36
CA GLY A 152 5.00 12.17 17.38
C GLY A 152 3.66 12.88 17.23
N TRP A 153 2.56 12.28 17.68
CA TRP A 153 1.25 12.92 17.62
C TRP A 153 1.25 14.25 18.38
N ASN A 154 0.69 15.29 17.77
CA ASN A 154 0.47 16.57 18.42
C ASN A 154 -0.76 17.28 17.82
N ASP A 155 -1.40 18.15 18.61
CA ASP A 155 -2.68 18.78 18.27
C ASP A 155 -2.55 20.03 17.36
N PHE A 156 -1.33 20.39 16.94
CA PHE A 156 -1.13 21.42 15.91
C PHE A 156 -1.81 21.01 14.60
N ASP A 157 -2.38 21.95 13.83
CA ASP A 157 -3.16 21.65 12.61
C ASP A 157 -4.23 20.55 12.80
N GLY A 158 -4.92 20.60 13.95
CA GLY A 158 -6.06 19.71 14.25
C GLY A 158 -5.65 18.27 14.62
N GLY A 159 -4.36 18.00 14.82
CA GLY A 159 -3.86 16.66 15.10
C GLY A 159 -2.87 16.18 14.05
N GLY A 160 -2.59 14.88 14.05
CA GLY A 160 -1.75 14.22 13.05
C GLY A 160 -0.29 14.10 13.45
N ILE A 161 0.34 13.07 12.88
CA ILE A 161 1.76 12.76 13.06
C ILE A 161 2.55 13.50 11.97
N PRO A 162 3.61 14.25 12.33
CA PRO A 162 4.47 14.94 11.37
C PRO A 162 5.29 13.95 10.52
N TRP A 163 5.96 14.47 9.49
CA TRP A 163 6.82 13.65 8.63
C TRP A 163 8.04 13.14 9.39
N ASN A 164 8.75 14.04 10.10
CA ASN A 164 9.95 13.70 10.84
C ASN A 164 10.08 14.52 12.14
N HIS A 165 11.15 14.31 12.91
CA HIS A 165 11.38 15.02 14.18
C HIS A 165 12.00 16.42 14.02
N GLU A 166 12.33 16.85 12.80
CA GLU A 166 13.02 18.11 12.57
C GLU A 166 12.08 19.30 12.81
N ASN A 167 12.58 20.29 13.54
CA ASN A 167 11.84 21.53 13.80
C ASN A 167 11.95 22.53 12.62
N ASN A 168 11.69 22.07 11.40
CA ASN A 168 11.61 22.89 10.20
C ASN A 168 10.25 22.70 9.49
N GLU A 169 10.00 23.43 8.40
CA GLU A 169 8.71 23.38 7.69
C GLU A 169 8.38 21.98 7.16
N ALA A 170 9.35 21.33 6.51
CA ALA A 170 9.18 19.99 5.97
C ALA A 170 8.93 18.96 7.09
N GLY A 171 9.70 19.03 8.17
CA GLY A 171 9.59 18.10 9.29
C GLY A 171 8.27 18.21 10.02
N ARG A 172 7.78 19.43 10.25
CA ARG A 172 6.46 19.67 10.85
C ARG A 172 5.29 19.38 9.91
N SER A 173 5.53 19.19 8.61
CA SER A 173 4.46 18.85 7.66
C SER A 173 3.81 17.52 8.03
N LYS A 174 2.50 17.42 7.81
CA LYS A 174 1.70 16.24 8.12
C LYS A 174 1.07 15.74 6.83
N GLY A 175 1.08 14.43 6.62
CA GLY A 175 0.53 13.83 5.41
C GLY A 175 0.09 12.40 5.64
N ILE A 176 -0.47 11.81 4.59
CA ILE A 176 -0.84 10.40 4.62
C ILE A 176 0.36 9.45 4.86
N PRO A 177 1.61 9.74 4.42
CA PRO A 177 2.73 8.82 4.62
C PRO A 177 2.98 8.44 6.07
N SER A 178 2.92 9.40 7.01
CA SER A 178 3.10 9.12 8.44
C SER A 178 1.81 8.64 9.13
N ASN A 179 0.64 9.03 8.64
CA ASN A 179 -0.63 8.81 9.32
C ASN A 179 -1.36 7.55 8.85
N GLY A 180 -1.28 7.19 7.57
CA GLY A 180 -1.89 5.98 7.01
C GLY A 180 -1.34 4.70 7.63
N PRO A 181 -0.01 4.48 7.61
CA PRO A 181 0.63 3.39 8.33
C PRO A 181 0.30 3.36 9.82
N ALA A 182 0.33 4.51 10.49
CA ALA A 182 0.03 4.62 11.91
C ALA A 182 -1.41 4.18 12.23
N ALA A 183 -2.40 4.57 11.41
CA ALA A 183 -3.78 4.12 11.57
C ALA A 183 -3.91 2.60 11.39
N ILE A 184 -3.22 2.02 10.40
CA ILE A 184 -3.24 0.56 10.17
C ILE A 184 -2.59 -0.19 11.34
N ILE A 185 -1.47 0.31 11.88
CA ILE A 185 -0.84 -0.25 13.09
C ILE A 185 -1.83 -0.19 14.26
N ALA A 186 -2.43 0.97 14.52
CA ALA A 186 -3.40 1.14 15.59
C ALA A 186 -4.56 0.13 15.46
N ALA A 187 -5.16 0.02 14.27
CA ALA A 187 -6.25 -0.91 14.02
C ALA A 187 -5.86 -2.37 14.28
N ARG A 188 -4.73 -2.81 13.74
CA ARG A 188 -4.26 -4.20 13.90
C ARG A 188 -3.85 -4.52 15.33
N ARG A 189 -3.23 -3.57 16.04
CA ARG A 189 -2.90 -3.75 17.46
C ARG A 189 -4.16 -3.79 18.31
N TRP A 190 -5.19 -2.99 18.00
CA TRP A 190 -6.50 -3.10 18.66
C TRP A 190 -7.14 -4.48 18.43
N GLN A 191 -7.18 -4.97 17.19
CA GLN A 191 -7.73 -6.30 16.89
C GLN A 191 -7.01 -7.41 17.68
N LYS A 192 -5.69 -7.27 17.90
CA LYS A 192 -4.87 -8.29 18.56
C LYS A 192 -4.87 -8.22 20.08
N TYR A 193 -4.82 -7.02 20.65
CA TYR A 193 -4.62 -6.81 22.10
C TYR A 193 -5.82 -6.13 22.80
N GLY A 194 -6.78 -5.62 22.03
CA GLY A 194 -7.95 -4.91 22.55
C GLY A 194 -7.57 -3.75 23.48
N ALA A 195 -8.42 -3.52 24.48
CA ALA A 195 -8.26 -2.46 25.47
C ALA A 195 -7.11 -2.67 26.46
N THR A 196 -6.47 -3.86 26.46
CA THR A 196 -5.38 -4.15 27.40
C THR A 196 -4.07 -3.45 27.03
N GLU A 197 -3.92 -3.07 25.77
CA GLU A 197 -2.77 -2.30 25.33
C GLU A 197 -3.09 -0.80 25.32
N VAL A 198 -2.37 -0.07 26.16
CA VAL A 198 -2.41 1.38 26.26
C VAL A 198 -1.02 1.92 25.93
N VAL A 199 -0.97 2.89 25.02
CA VAL A 199 0.27 3.56 24.62
C VAL A 199 0.04 5.07 24.68
N ASN A 200 0.94 5.78 25.37
CA ASN A 200 0.87 7.23 25.54
C ASN A 200 -0.52 7.71 26.04
N GLY A 201 -1.10 6.95 26.98
CA GLY A 201 -2.36 7.30 27.66
C GLY A 201 -3.65 6.87 26.97
N LEU A 202 -3.60 6.33 25.75
CA LEU A 202 -4.78 5.90 24.99
C LEU A 202 -4.67 4.44 24.57
N ASN A 203 -5.82 3.77 24.42
CA ASN A 203 -5.87 2.47 23.76
C ASN A 203 -5.77 2.62 22.23
N ASN A 204 -5.54 1.52 21.54
CA ASN A 204 -5.30 1.56 20.10
C ASN A 204 -6.55 1.91 19.25
N LEU A 205 -7.78 1.72 19.75
CA LEU A 205 -8.98 2.17 19.04
C LEU A 205 -9.12 3.70 19.11
N GLU A 206 -8.81 4.30 20.25
CA GLU A 206 -8.77 5.76 20.41
C GLU A 206 -7.69 6.40 19.51
N TRP A 207 -6.52 5.76 19.40
CA TRP A 207 -5.49 6.19 18.45
C TRP A 207 -5.96 6.07 16.99
N LEU A 208 -6.56 4.94 16.62
CA LEU A 208 -7.12 4.74 15.28
C LEU A 208 -8.14 5.83 14.95
N GLU A 209 -9.07 6.11 15.86
CA GLU A 209 -10.11 7.13 15.66
C GLU A 209 -9.50 8.50 15.36
N ARG A 210 -8.55 8.95 16.20
CA ARG A 210 -7.88 10.24 16.04
C ARG A 210 -7.16 10.35 14.70
N ILE A 211 -6.36 9.35 14.37
CA ILE A 211 -5.53 9.36 13.15
C ILE A 211 -6.41 9.26 11.90
N TYR A 212 -7.40 8.37 11.89
CA TYR A 212 -8.29 8.20 10.74
C TYR A 212 -9.13 9.46 10.47
N ASN A 213 -9.71 10.05 11.52
CA ASN A 213 -10.52 11.25 11.38
C ASN A 213 -9.67 12.41 10.85
N TRP A 214 -8.45 12.58 11.37
CA TRP A 214 -7.53 13.60 10.86
C TRP A 214 -7.24 13.42 9.36
N MET A 215 -6.92 12.19 8.92
CA MET A 215 -6.68 11.91 7.49
C MET A 215 -7.92 12.24 6.64
N LYS A 216 -9.10 11.77 7.07
CA LYS A 216 -10.36 11.96 6.34
C LYS A 216 -10.75 13.44 6.21
N GLU A 217 -10.44 14.25 7.21
CA GLU A 217 -10.73 15.68 7.22
C GLU A 217 -9.72 16.48 6.39
N HIS A 218 -8.42 16.17 6.51
CA HIS A 218 -7.36 17.04 6.00
C HIS A 218 -6.76 16.60 4.66
N ARG A 219 -6.94 15.33 4.26
CA ARG A 219 -6.23 14.73 3.11
C ARG A 219 -7.14 13.95 2.17
N VAL A 220 -8.47 14.05 2.33
CA VAL A 220 -9.44 13.33 1.49
C VAL A 220 -10.57 14.22 1.02
N VAL A 221 -10.82 14.23 -0.29
CA VAL A 221 -12.06 14.78 -0.86
C VAL A 221 -13.16 13.74 -0.68
N GLN A 222 -13.95 13.87 0.40
CA GLN A 222 -14.89 12.83 0.85
C GLN A 222 -15.97 12.45 -0.18
N GLN A 223 -16.31 13.36 -1.10
CA GLN A 223 -17.28 13.10 -2.17
C GLN A 223 -16.74 12.08 -3.17
N SER A 224 -15.46 12.18 -3.56
CA SER A 224 -14.84 11.32 -4.57
C SER A 224 -14.01 10.18 -3.98
N GLY A 225 -13.49 10.32 -2.77
CA GLY A 225 -12.48 9.42 -2.21
C GLY A 225 -11.05 9.73 -2.66
N ARG A 226 -10.83 10.85 -3.37
CA ARG A 226 -9.49 11.34 -3.75
C ARG A 226 -8.68 11.61 -2.50
N VAL A 227 -7.52 10.98 -2.41
CA VAL A 227 -6.52 11.26 -1.36
C VAL A 227 -5.46 12.16 -1.95
N PHE A 228 -5.15 13.27 -1.28
CA PHE A 228 -4.30 14.33 -1.80
C PHE A 228 -3.23 14.77 -0.79
N GLU A 229 -2.07 15.21 -1.27
CA GLU A 229 -1.10 15.96 -0.48
C GLU A 229 -1.40 17.47 -0.51
N LYS A 230 -1.84 17.98 -1.67
CA LYS A 230 -2.29 19.36 -1.87
C LYS A 230 -3.65 19.36 -2.54
N LEU A 231 -4.61 20.13 -2.01
CA LEU A 231 -6.00 20.07 -2.48
C LEU A 231 -6.14 20.53 -3.95
N ASP A 232 -5.38 21.56 -4.28
CA ASP A 232 -5.38 22.33 -5.52
C ASP A 232 -4.31 21.87 -6.52
N ASP A 233 -3.58 20.80 -6.21
CA ASP A 233 -2.61 20.16 -7.11
C ASP A 233 -2.77 18.63 -7.11
N THR A 234 -2.98 18.05 -8.29
CA THR A 234 -3.11 16.60 -8.46
C THR A 234 -1.77 15.90 -8.67
N LYS A 235 -0.66 16.65 -8.85
CA LYS A 235 0.70 16.12 -9.05
C LYS A 235 1.35 15.56 -7.78
N GLY A 236 0.57 15.37 -6.72
CA GLY A 236 0.93 14.67 -5.49
C GLY A 236 -0.13 13.68 -5.01
N ASP A 237 -1.08 13.33 -5.88
CA ASP A 237 -2.05 12.28 -5.60
C ASP A 237 -1.38 10.93 -5.88
N TRP A 238 -0.78 10.36 -4.85
CA TRP A 238 0.00 9.14 -4.99
C TRP A 238 -0.80 7.88 -4.69
N THR A 239 -0.54 6.81 -5.45
CA THR A 239 -1.22 5.52 -5.26
C THR A 239 -1.05 4.97 -3.85
N TYR A 240 0.12 5.07 -3.23
CA TYR A 240 0.34 4.58 -1.85
C TYR A 240 -0.46 5.34 -0.79
N ASN A 241 -0.69 6.65 -0.98
CA ASN A 241 -1.53 7.44 -0.10
C ASN A 241 -2.98 6.95 -0.14
N ALA A 242 -3.51 6.73 -1.34
CA ALA A 242 -4.80 6.09 -1.52
C ALA A 242 -4.82 4.66 -0.91
N GLY A 243 -3.73 3.92 -1.09
CA GLY A 243 -3.54 2.57 -0.57
C GLY A 243 -3.67 2.49 0.95
N THR A 244 -2.92 3.31 1.69
CA THR A 244 -2.94 3.27 3.16
C THR A 244 -4.21 3.87 3.76
N TYR A 245 -4.80 4.90 3.14
CA TYR A 245 -6.11 5.40 3.58
C TYR A 245 -7.20 4.32 3.38
N MET A 246 -7.24 3.67 2.22
CA MET A 246 -8.13 2.54 1.94
C MET A 246 -7.89 1.38 2.93
N GLY A 247 -6.63 1.05 3.20
CA GLY A 247 -6.25 0.03 4.17
C GLY A 247 -6.76 0.37 5.58
N ALA A 248 -6.52 1.59 6.06
CA ALA A 248 -7.00 2.06 7.36
C ALA A 248 -8.54 2.03 7.45
N ALA A 249 -9.24 2.46 6.40
CA ALA A 249 -10.69 2.43 6.34
C ALA A 249 -11.23 0.99 6.42
N LEU A 250 -10.61 0.05 5.70
CA LEU A 250 -10.99 -1.36 5.74
C LEU A 250 -10.77 -1.97 7.14
N GLU A 251 -9.63 -1.70 7.77
CA GLU A 251 -9.37 -2.20 9.13
C GLU A 251 -10.34 -1.59 10.16
N TYR A 252 -10.70 -0.31 10.00
CA TYR A 252 -11.67 0.34 10.87
C TYR A 252 -13.08 -0.23 10.68
N TYR A 253 -13.45 -0.58 9.44
CA TYR A 253 -14.67 -1.34 9.16
C TYR A 253 -14.66 -2.70 9.86
N ASN A 254 -13.56 -3.45 9.80
CA ASN A 254 -13.43 -4.76 10.44
C ASN A 254 -13.66 -4.69 11.95
N ILE A 255 -13.27 -3.59 12.60
CA ILE A 255 -13.43 -3.39 14.04
C ILE A 255 -14.86 -2.99 14.40
N THR A 256 -15.47 -2.07 13.64
CA THR A 256 -16.70 -1.39 14.05
C THR A 256 -17.97 -1.91 13.37
N GLY A 257 -17.84 -2.56 12.21
CA GLY A 257 -18.96 -2.88 11.32
C GLY A 257 -19.65 -1.66 10.70
N ASN A 258 -19.14 -0.43 10.92
CA ASN A 258 -19.75 0.78 10.39
C ASN A 258 -19.47 0.93 8.88
N LYS A 259 -20.51 0.78 8.07
CA LYS A 259 -20.43 0.81 6.60
C LYS A 259 -19.84 2.10 6.02
N VAL A 260 -19.79 3.20 6.77
CA VAL A 260 -19.10 4.41 6.33
C VAL A 260 -17.65 4.12 5.92
N TYR A 261 -16.93 3.31 6.69
CA TYR A 261 -15.51 3.02 6.42
C TYR A 261 -15.33 2.09 5.22
N LEU A 262 -16.20 1.09 5.03
CA LEU A 262 -16.19 0.27 3.80
C LEU A 262 -16.49 1.12 2.56
N ASN A 263 -17.45 2.06 2.66
CA ASN A 263 -17.77 2.97 1.57
C ASN A 263 -16.61 3.93 1.27
N ASP A 264 -15.89 4.40 2.29
CA ASP A 264 -14.68 5.21 2.10
C ASP A 264 -13.61 4.41 1.32
N ALA A 265 -13.34 3.16 1.71
CA ALA A 265 -12.40 2.27 1.02
C ALA A 265 -12.79 2.05 -0.46
N ILE A 266 -14.07 1.79 -0.73
CA ILE A 266 -14.60 1.59 -2.10
C ILE A 266 -14.46 2.87 -2.94
N LYS A 267 -14.81 4.05 -2.40
CA LYS A 267 -14.67 5.32 -3.12
C LYS A 267 -13.21 5.60 -3.48
N THR A 268 -12.29 5.40 -2.54
CA THR A 268 -10.86 5.60 -2.79
C THR A 268 -10.33 4.61 -3.83
N ALA A 269 -10.70 3.32 -3.75
CA ALA A 269 -10.35 2.33 -4.77
C ALA A 269 -10.89 2.70 -6.17
N ASP A 270 -12.15 3.13 -6.25
CA ASP A 270 -12.76 3.60 -7.50
C ASP A 270 -12.02 4.79 -8.09
N TRP A 271 -11.78 5.82 -7.29
CA TRP A 271 -11.10 7.03 -7.74
C TRP A 271 -9.69 6.72 -8.22
N THR A 272 -8.93 5.91 -7.48
CA THR A 272 -7.56 5.56 -7.85
C THR A 272 -7.52 4.73 -9.14
N THR A 273 -8.37 3.70 -9.25
CA THR A 273 -8.41 2.82 -10.44
C THR A 273 -9.00 3.50 -11.69
N SER A 274 -9.67 4.65 -11.54
CA SER A 274 -10.11 5.45 -12.69
C SER A 274 -9.19 6.62 -13.05
N THR A 275 -8.38 7.10 -12.10
CA THR A 275 -7.69 8.40 -12.23
C THR A 275 -6.17 8.28 -12.20
N LEU A 276 -5.60 7.46 -11.31
CA LEU A 276 -4.15 7.24 -11.21
C LEU A 276 -3.72 6.10 -12.11
N ILE A 277 -3.99 6.27 -13.42
CA ILE A 277 -3.76 5.25 -14.42
C ILE A 277 -3.04 5.82 -15.65
N ASN A 278 -2.22 4.99 -16.27
CA ASN A 278 -1.84 5.19 -17.65
C ASN A 278 -3.07 4.92 -18.53
N SER A 279 -3.54 5.93 -19.25
CA SER A 279 -4.80 5.88 -19.99
C SER A 279 -4.76 4.94 -21.20
N ASN A 280 -3.58 4.67 -21.77
CA ASN A 280 -3.41 3.76 -22.91
C ASN A 280 -3.47 2.30 -22.45
N ASN A 281 -2.75 1.98 -21.38
CA ASN A 281 -2.58 0.61 -20.90
C ASN A 281 -3.58 0.19 -19.82
N LYS A 282 -4.31 1.15 -19.22
CA LYS A 282 -5.25 0.92 -18.10
C LYS A 282 -4.58 0.21 -16.92
N VAL A 283 -3.36 0.64 -16.60
CA VAL A 283 -2.59 0.17 -15.44
C VAL A 283 -2.28 1.34 -14.52
N LEU A 284 -1.98 1.08 -13.24
CA LEU A 284 -1.61 2.14 -12.30
C LEU A 284 -0.43 2.96 -12.81
N SER A 285 -0.50 4.27 -12.58
CA SER A 285 0.57 5.21 -12.91
C SER A 285 0.54 6.38 -11.94
N ASP A 286 1.72 6.73 -11.44
CA ASP A 286 1.97 7.90 -10.61
C ASP A 286 2.64 9.01 -11.44
N TRP A 287 2.40 10.29 -11.11
CA TRP A 287 2.79 11.43 -11.96
C TRP A 287 4.32 11.58 -12.21
N ALA A 288 5.15 11.29 -11.21
CA ALA A 288 6.60 11.54 -11.27
C ALA A 288 7.46 10.27 -11.46
N GLU A 289 6.91 9.24 -12.11
CA GLU A 289 7.64 7.99 -12.37
C GLU A 289 8.94 8.23 -13.15
N GLN A 290 10.06 7.83 -12.56
CA GLN A 290 11.40 8.00 -13.11
C GLN A 290 12.36 6.95 -12.54
N GLN A 291 13.54 6.84 -13.14
CA GLN A 291 14.56 5.88 -12.69
C GLN A 291 14.98 6.13 -11.23
N ASP A 292 15.18 5.05 -10.47
CA ASP A 292 15.72 5.05 -9.10
C ASP A 292 15.02 6.00 -8.11
N HIS A 293 13.68 6.04 -8.15
CA HIS A 293 12.89 6.98 -7.35
C HIS A 293 11.85 6.28 -6.45
N ASP A 294 11.53 6.90 -5.31
CA ASP A 294 10.58 6.41 -4.29
C ASP A 294 9.21 6.06 -4.89
N VAL A 295 8.76 6.89 -5.83
CA VAL A 295 7.49 6.74 -6.55
C VAL A 295 7.30 5.35 -7.17
N ASN A 296 8.39 4.66 -7.52
CA ASN A 296 8.32 3.36 -8.16
C ASN A 296 7.79 2.26 -7.24
N LEU A 297 7.84 2.47 -5.91
CA LEU A 297 7.30 1.55 -4.93
C LEU A 297 5.79 1.73 -4.72
N PHE A 298 5.28 2.96 -4.93
CA PHE A 298 3.95 3.39 -4.46
C PHE A 298 2.81 2.50 -4.94
N LYS A 299 2.82 2.12 -6.23
CA LYS A 299 1.82 1.23 -6.82
C LYS A 299 1.71 -0.11 -6.08
N GLY A 300 2.83 -0.66 -5.62
CA GLY A 300 2.84 -1.91 -4.86
C GLY A 300 2.09 -1.81 -3.54
N ILE A 301 2.24 -0.69 -2.83
CA ILE A 301 1.51 -0.44 -1.57
C ILE A 301 0.00 -0.39 -1.83
N PHE A 302 -0.42 0.32 -2.88
CA PHE A 302 -1.84 0.35 -3.26
C PHE A 302 -2.37 -1.06 -3.57
N VAL A 303 -1.64 -1.84 -4.37
CA VAL A 303 -2.02 -3.21 -4.73
C VAL A 303 -2.23 -4.08 -3.51
N ARG A 304 -1.35 -3.99 -2.51
CA ARG A 304 -1.48 -4.76 -1.25
C ARG A 304 -2.84 -4.52 -0.58
N TYR A 305 -3.24 -3.25 -0.43
CA TYR A 305 -4.50 -2.92 0.24
C TYR A 305 -5.73 -3.13 -0.66
N LEU A 306 -5.61 -2.93 -1.97
CA LEU A 306 -6.69 -3.26 -2.90
C LEU A 306 -6.98 -4.77 -2.88
N THR A 307 -5.94 -5.59 -2.78
CA THR A 307 -6.07 -7.05 -2.66
C THR A 307 -6.83 -7.44 -1.40
N LEU A 308 -6.54 -6.80 -0.25
CA LEU A 308 -7.29 -7.03 0.99
C LEU A 308 -8.77 -6.61 0.84
N LEU A 309 -9.04 -5.48 0.18
CA LEU A 309 -10.42 -5.06 -0.11
C LEU A 309 -11.13 -6.07 -1.03
N ILE A 310 -10.47 -6.53 -2.09
CA ILE A 310 -10.98 -7.55 -3.03
C ILE A 310 -11.33 -8.84 -2.30
N MET A 311 -10.59 -9.25 -1.27
CA MET A 311 -10.87 -10.48 -0.53
C MET A 311 -11.88 -10.29 0.60
N HIS A 312 -12.27 -9.05 0.91
CA HIS A 312 -13.19 -8.78 2.00
C HIS A 312 -14.60 -9.32 1.67
N LYS A 313 -15.21 -10.09 2.59
CA LYS A 313 -16.50 -10.77 2.35
C LYS A 313 -17.65 -9.82 2.04
N ASP A 314 -17.63 -8.62 2.63
CA ASP A 314 -18.71 -7.63 2.49
C ASP A 314 -18.52 -6.69 1.28
N LEU A 315 -17.46 -6.84 0.49
CA LEU A 315 -17.29 -6.10 -0.76
C LEU A 315 -18.36 -6.57 -1.78
N PRO A 316 -19.20 -5.67 -2.33
CA PRO A 316 -20.19 -6.09 -3.30
C PRO A 316 -19.55 -6.63 -4.58
N GLU A 317 -20.13 -7.69 -5.12
CA GLU A 317 -19.52 -8.49 -6.21
C GLU A 317 -19.20 -7.69 -7.47
N SER A 318 -20.01 -6.67 -7.80
CA SER A 318 -19.75 -5.78 -8.94
C SER A 318 -18.42 -5.01 -8.79
N TYR A 319 -18.12 -4.53 -7.59
CA TYR A 319 -16.86 -3.85 -7.29
C TYR A 319 -15.70 -4.85 -7.31
N ARG A 320 -15.90 -6.02 -6.70
CA ARG A 320 -14.92 -7.10 -6.66
C ARG A 320 -14.44 -7.48 -8.06
N LYS A 321 -15.37 -7.78 -8.97
CA LYS A 321 -15.05 -8.14 -10.37
C LYS A 321 -14.26 -7.04 -11.08
N ARG A 322 -14.63 -5.77 -10.90
CA ARG A 322 -13.93 -4.64 -11.52
C ARG A 322 -12.50 -4.50 -11.00
N TYR A 323 -12.28 -4.63 -9.70
CA TYR A 323 -10.95 -4.52 -9.11
C TYR A 323 -10.06 -5.72 -9.46
N VAL A 324 -10.61 -6.93 -9.45
CA VAL A 324 -9.93 -8.15 -9.92
C VAL A 324 -9.50 -7.98 -11.37
N TYR A 325 -10.41 -7.52 -12.25
CA TYR A 325 -10.08 -7.24 -13.64
C TYR A 325 -8.94 -6.23 -13.76
N PHE A 326 -9.00 -5.13 -13.01
CA PHE A 326 -7.99 -4.08 -13.06
C PHE A 326 -6.60 -4.59 -12.66
N LEU A 327 -6.51 -5.36 -11.57
CA LEU A 327 -5.24 -5.98 -11.16
C LEU A 327 -4.76 -7.03 -12.15
N ARG A 328 -5.67 -7.84 -12.71
CA ARG A 328 -5.32 -8.83 -13.75
C ARG A 328 -4.74 -8.16 -14.99
N ASN A 329 -5.37 -7.11 -15.50
CA ASN A 329 -4.86 -6.33 -16.64
C ASN A 329 -3.48 -5.73 -16.33
N SER A 330 -3.33 -5.13 -15.14
CA SER A 330 -2.06 -4.54 -14.70
C SER A 330 -0.94 -5.58 -14.63
N ALA A 331 -1.23 -6.76 -14.10
CA ALA A 331 -0.26 -7.84 -13.99
C ALA A 331 0.05 -8.49 -15.33
N GLN A 332 -0.93 -8.62 -16.22
CA GLN A 332 -0.71 -9.12 -17.57
C GLN A 332 0.27 -8.22 -18.33
N ILE A 333 0.01 -6.91 -18.34
CA ILE A 333 0.87 -5.93 -19.02
C ILE A 333 2.26 -5.88 -18.39
N LEU A 334 2.36 -5.87 -17.06
CA LEU A 334 3.65 -5.94 -16.36
C LEU A 334 4.42 -7.22 -16.69
N TRP A 335 3.73 -8.35 -16.75
CA TRP A 335 4.36 -9.62 -17.05
C TRP A 335 4.76 -9.73 -18.51
N THR A 336 3.97 -9.28 -19.48
CA THR A 336 4.31 -9.45 -20.90
C THR A 336 5.24 -8.36 -21.43
N GLU A 337 4.94 -7.10 -21.12
CA GLU A 337 5.65 -5.93 -21.67
C GLU A 337 6.61 -5.32 -20.64
N GLY A 338 6.19 -5.25 -19.38
CA GLY A 338 6.91 -4.56 -18.31
C GLY A 338 8.09 -5.32 -17.70
N SER A 339 8.53 -6.43 -18.30
CA SER A 339 9.56 -7.30 -17.71
C SER A 339 10.56 -7.89 -18.70
N VAL A 340 11.78 -8.10 -18.22
CA VAL A 340 12.77 -9.02 -18.81
C VAL A 340 12.88 -10.25 -17.91
N LYS A 341 13.01 -11.45 -18.50
CA LYS A 341 12.95 -12.73 -17.74
C LYS A 341 14.26 -13.49 -17.66
N SER A 342 15.28 -13.09 -18.44
CA SER A 342 16.57 -13.77 -18.51
C SER A 342 17.70 -12.77 -18.29
N PRO A 343 18.73 -13.10 -17.48
CA PRO A 343 18.90 -14.36 -16.73
C PRO A 343 18.05 -14.46 -15.45
N VAL A 344 17.43 -13.36 -15.04
CA VAL A 344 16.52 -13.24 -13.88
C VAL A 344 15.34 -12.34 -14.27
N VAL A 345 14.25 -12.38 -13.49
CA VAL A 345 13.11 -11.51 -13.72
C VAL A 345 13.38 -10.10 -13.17
N LEU A 346 13.42 -9.10 -14.03
CA LEU A 346 13.51 -7.68 -13.67
C LEU A 346 12.35 -6.90 -14.30
N PHE A 347 11.84 -5.92 -13.56
CA PHE A 347 10.67 -5.15 -13.94
C PHE A 347 10.98 -3.67 -14.21
N GLY A 348 10.26 -3.08 -15.16
CA GLY A 348 10.27 -1.64 -15.41
C GLY A 348 9.44 -0.88 -14.38
N TYR A 349 9.79 0.40 -14.16
CA TYR A 349 9.03 1.26 -13.25
C TYR A 349 7.72 1.77 -13.88
N HIS A 350 7.70 1.91 -15.20
CA HIS A 350 6.49 1.94 -16.01
C HIS A 350 6.05 0.51 -16.26
N TRP A 351 4.88 0.11 -15.77
CA TRP A 351 4.45 -1.29 -15.87
C TRP A 351 4.16 -1.77 -17.29
N TRP A 352 4.11 -0.88 -18.27
CA TRP A 352 3.89 -1.20 -19.68
C TRP A 352 5.18 -1.22 -20.52
N GLU A 353 6.35 -1.05 -19.89
CA GLU A 353 7.65 -1.02 -20.58
C GLU A 353 8.68 -1.80 -19.77
N ALA A 354 9.45 -2.66 -20.43
CA ALA A 354 10.58 -3.35 -19.84
C ALA A 354 11.61 -2.33 -19.29
N PRO A 355 12.48 -2.73 -18.34
CA PRO A 355 13.50 -1.83 -17.81
C PRO A 355 14.28 -1.10 -18.93
N PRO A 356 14.32 0.24 -18.92
CA PRO A 356 15.00 1.00 -19.97
C PRO A 356 16.53 0.87 -19.89
N GLN A 357 17.04 0.35 -18.77
CA GLN A 357 18.45 0.12 -18.51
C GLN A 357 18.64 -1.21 -17.77
N THR A 358 19.87 -1.71 -17.76
CA THR A 358 20.23 -2.92 -17.02
C THR A 358 20.17 -2.73 -15.51
N LYS A 359 20.33 -1.49 -15.02
CA LYS A 359 20.18 -1.14 -13.61
C LYS A 359 18.69 -1.00 -13.25
N VAL A 360 18.25 -1.77 -12.26
CA VAL A 360 16.88 -1.75 -11.73
C VAL A 360 16.91 -1.60 -10.22
N ALA A 361 16.35 -0.49 -9.72
CA ALA A 361 16.21 -0.24 -8.30
C ALA A 361 15.29 -1.24 -7.59
N LEU A 362 15.60 -1.50 -6.32
CA LEU A 362 14.83 -2.34 -5.40
C LEU A 362 13.34 -1.97 -5.37
N ARG A 363 13.04 -0.67 -5.30
CA ARG A 363 11.67 -0.12 -5.22
C ARG A 363 10.77 -0.60 -6.36
N THR A 364 11.29 -0.54 -7.57
CA THR A 364 10.62 -1.00 -8.79
C THR A 364 10.34 -2.50 -8.70
N GLN A 365 11.36 -3.27 -8.30
CA GLN A 365 11.23 -4.72 -8.18
C GLN A 365 10.20 -5.11 -7.12
N ILE A 366 10.19 -4.45 -5.96
CA ILE A 366 9.24 -4.70 -4.87
C ILE A 366 7.80 -4.47 -5.32
N ALA A 367 7.52 -3.35 -5.99
CA ALA A 367 6.16 -3.04 -6.44
C ALA A 367 5.63 -4.11 -7.40
N ALA A 368 6.49 -4.55 -8.33
CA ALA A 368 6.15 -5.59 -9.28
C ALA A 368 5.95 -6.97 -8.60
N CYS A 369 6.85 -7.36 -7.69
CA CYS A 369 6.70 -8.61 -6.95
C CYS A 369 5.41 -8.61 -6.10
N THR A 370 5.07 -7.46 -5.50
CA THR A 370 3.82 -7.30 -4.74
C THR A 370 2.60 -7.53 -5.63
N LEU A 371 2.61 -7.05 -6.88
CA LEU A 371 1.55 -7.33 -7.84
C LEU A 371 1.48 -8.82 -8.19
N MET A 372 2.60 -9.47 -8.52
CA MET A 372 2.61 -10.89 -8.88
C MET A 372 2.13 -11.77 -7.72
N GLU A 373 2.58 -11.51 -6.48
CA GLU A 373 2.11 -12.21 -5.29
C GLU A 373 0.61 -11.97 -5.02
N ALA A 374 0.11 -10.75 -5.26
CA ALA A 374 -1.32 -10.46 -5.16
C ALA A 374 -2.15 -11.30 -6.14
N LEU A 375 -1.72 -11.46 -7.39
CA LEU A 375 -2.45 -12.28 -8.38
C LEU A 375 -2.39 -13.77 -8.03
N ALA A 376 -1.25 -14.27 -7.54
CA ALA A 376 -1.14 -15.64 -7.06
C ALA A 376 -2.10 -15.89 -5.88
N LEU A 377 -2.20 -14.93 -4.94
CA LEU A 377 -3.13 -15.01 -3.82
C LEU A 377 -4.59 -14.98 -4.28
N LEU A 378 -4.97 -14.03 -5.14
CA LEU A 378 -6.33 -13.93 -5.67
C LEU A 378 -6.75 -15.19 -6.44
N LYS A 379 -5.83 -15.82 -7.17
CA LYS A 379 -6.08 -17.11 -7.84
C LYS A 379 -6.30 -18.23 -6.82
N LYS A 380 -5.43 -18.34 -5.82
CA LYS A 380 -5.55 -19.34 -4.75
C LYS A 380 -6.89 -19.23 -4.01
N GLU A 381 -7.35 -18.01 -3.76
CA GLU A 381 -8.61 -17.75 -3.04
C GLU A 381 -9.85 -17.77 -3.95
N GLY A 382 -9.71 -18.13 -5.24
CA GLY A 382 -10.83 -18.31 -6.17
C GLY A 382 -11.42 -17.02 -6.74
N TYR A 383 -10.69 -15.91 -6.69
CA TYR A 383 -11.10 -14.63 -7.29
C TYR A 383 -10.61 -14.46 -8.74
N LEU A 384 -9.74 -15.34 -9.22
CA LEU A 384 -9.29 -15.40 -10.61
C LEU A 384 -9.56 -16.78 -11.18
N GLU A 385 -9.89 -16.81 -12.47
CA GLU A 385 -9.97 -18.04 -13.28
C GLU A 385 -8.58 -18.66 -13.53
#